data_AF-A0A453PE79-F1
#
_entry.id   AF-A0A453PE79-F1
#
_cell.length_a   1.000
_cell.length_b   1.000
_cell.length_c   1.000
_cell.angle_alpha   90.00
_cell.angle_beta   90.00
_cell.angle_gamma   90.00
#
_symmetry.space_group_name_H-M   'P 1'
#
loop_
_entity.id
_entity.type
_entity.pdbx_description
1 polymer ?
#
loop_
_entity_poly.entity_id
_entity_poly.type
_entity_poly.pdbx_seq_one_letter_code
_entity_poly.pdbx_strand_id
1 'polypeptide(L)'
;ALVNDVHLDALSEDTIVWKHTTSRHYTAASAYKAQFLGLVLSPMDQMVWKTWAPPKAKFFAWLAIQDRIWTADRLQKRGWPNYGLCTLCKREQESGPHLFFKCRFTIRLWNLVIAKYGFHHMDTSMWHLESSVKEWWTNRTGAGVPNRKAMASLTMLVSWTIWNERNARVF
;
A
#
# COMPACT_ATOMS: atom_id res chain seq x y z
N ALA A 1 -31.54 -6.96 14.74
CA ALA A 1 -32.85 -7.54 15.11
C ALA A 1 -32.69 -8.15 16.50
N LEU A 2 -33.34 -7.55 17.50
CA LEU A 2 -33.45 -8.16 18.83
C LEU A 2 -34.36 -9.39 18.69
N VAL A 3 -33.89 -10.55 19.17
CA VAL A 3 -34.68 -11.78 19.16
C VAL A 3 -35.68 -11.66 20.31
N ASN A 4 -36.92 -11.29 20.01
CA ASN A 4 -37.95 -11.04 21.01
C ASN A 4 -38.77 -12.30 21.39
N ASP A 5 -38.62 -13.40 20.66
CA ASP A 5 -39.30 -14.66 20.94
C ASP A 5 -38.30 -15.82 20.92
N VAL A 6 -37.75 -16.16 22.09
CA VAL A 6 -36.98 -17.38 22.31
C VAL A 6 -37.83 -18.31 23.16
N HIS A 7 -38.44 -19.32 22.54
CA HIS A 7 -39.07 -20.43 23.24
C HIS A 7 -38.01 -21.50 23.53
N LEU A 8 -37.63 -21.62 24.80
CA LEU A 8 -36.72 -22.66 25.27
C LEU A 8 -37.51 -23.93 25.59
N ASP A 9 -37.11 -25.06 25.01
CA ASP A 9 -37.68 -26.37 25.30
C ASP A 9 -36.77 -27.11 26.28
N ALA A 10 -37.24 -27.32 27.52
CA ALA A 10 -36.49 -27.97 28.58
C ALA A 10 -36.26 -29.48 28.36
N LEU A 11 -36.94 -30.08 27.39
CA LEU A 11 -36.80 -31.50 27.04
C LEU A 11 -35.87 -31.73 25.83
N SER A 12 -35.43 -30.66 25.15
CA SER A 12 -34.51 -30.74 24.02
C SER A 12 -33.08 -30.48 24.48
N GLU A 13 -32.14 -31.34 24.09
CA GLU A 13 -30.72 -31.06 24.26
C GLU A 13 -30.22 -30.00 23.26
N ASP A 14 -29.36 -29.11 23.72
CA ASP A 14 -28.72 -28.11 22.87
C ASP A 14 -27.78 -28.77 21.85
N THR A 15 -27.84 -28.30 20.61
CA THR A 15 -26.97 -28.79 19.54
C THR A 15 -26.21 -27.65 18.86
N ILE A 16 -24.95 -27.88 18.54
CA ILE A 16 -24.10 -26.92 17.84
C ILE A 16 -24.38 -27.02 16.34
N VAL A 17 -24.80 -25.90 15.74
CA VAL A 17 -25.14 -25.82 14.30
C VAL A 17 -24.20 -24.87 13.58
N TRP A 18 -23.65 -25.31 12.44
CA TRP A 18 -22.79 -24.48 11.59
C TRP A 18 -23.62 -23.72 10.54
N LYS A 19 -23.84 -22.42 10.79
CA LYS A 19 -24.68 -21.56 9.94
C LYS A 19 -24.13 -21.28 8.53
N HIS A 20 -22.86 -21.58 8.26
CA HIS A 20 -22.23 -21.26 6.98
C HIS A 20 -22.28 -22.40 5.96
N THR A 21 -23.08 -23.43 6.20
CA THR A 21 -23.37 -24.52 5.26
C THR A 21 -24.85 -24.90 5.32
N THR A 22 -25.45 -25.23 4.18
CA THR A 22 -26.84 -25.70 4.10
C THR A 22 -27.07 -26.99 4.89
N SER A 23 -26.06 -27.86 4.95
CA SER A 23 -26.10 -29.11 5.72
C SER A 23 -25.97 -28.92 7.23
N ARG A 24 -25.77 -27.67 7.72
CA ARG A 24 -25.59 -27.34 9.14
C ARG A 24 -24.39 -27.99 9.82
N HIS A 25 -23.54 -28.70 9.08
CA HIS A 25 -22.36 -29.39 9.60
C HIS A 25 -21.09 -28.56 9.46
N TYR A 26 -20.30 -28.56 10.52
CA TYR A 26 -19.00 -27.93 10.52
C TYR A 26 -18.00 -28.72 9.65
N THR A 27 -17.18 -27.99 8.89
CA THR A 27 -15.92 -28.49 8.35
C THR A 27 -14.84 -27.42 8.49
N ALA A 28 -13.57 -27.82 8.59
CA ALA A 28 -12.45 -26.87 8.58
C ALA A 28 -12.46 -26.00 7.31
N ALA A 29 -12.85 -26.56 6.17
CA ALA A 29 -12.96 -25.84 4.89
C ALA A 29 -14.07 -24.78 4.91
N SER A 30 -15.25 -25.07 5.48
CA SER A 30 -16.33 -24.09 5.61
C SER A 30 -16.00 -23.00 6.62
N ALA A 31 -15.27 -23.33 7.70
CA ALA A 31 -14.76 -22.35 8.65
C ALA A 31 -13.75 -21.41 8.02
N TYR A 32 -12.78 -21.94 7.27
CA TYR A 32 -11.83 -21.13 6.50
C TYR A 32 -12.56 -20.18 5.54
N LYS A 33 -13.48 -20.70 4.72
CA LYS A 33 -14.29 -19.87 3.82
C LYS A 33 -15.13 -18.80 4.55
N ALA A 34 -15.63 -19.11 5.75
CA ALA A 34 -16.38 -18.15 6.54
C ALA A 34 -15.55 -16.94 6.98
N GLN A 35 -14.22 -17.10 7.18
CA GLN A 35 -13.31 -15.98 7.46
C GLN A 35 -13.22 -14.96 6.31
N PHE A 36 -13.58 -15.39 5.10
CA PHE A 36 -13.56 -14.59 3.87
C PHE A 36 -14.92 -13.95 3.56
N LEU A 37 -15.96 -14.23 4.33
CA LEU A 37 -17.27 -13.61 4.15
C LEU A 37 -17.18 -12.11 4.43
N GLY A 38 -17.64 -11.31 3.46
CA GLY A 38 -17.54 -9.85 3.53
C GLY A 38 -16.14 -9.30 3.24
N LEU A 39 -15.21 -10.10 2.69
CA LEU A 39 -13.92 -9.57 2.27
C LEU A 39 -14.08 -8.52 1.18
N VAL A 40 -13.20 -7.52 1.23
CA VAL A 40 -13.02 -6.55 0.16
C VAL A 40 -11.74 -6.89 -0.57
N LEU A 41 -11.82 -7.07 -1.89
CA LEU A 41 -10.64 -7.30 -2.70
C LEU A 41 -9.72 -6.08 -2.67
N SER A 42 -8.46 -6.31 -2.34
CA SER A 42 -7.45 -5.26 -2.32
C SER A 42 -6.91 -5.01 -3.73
N PRO A 43 -6.76 -3.75 -4.18
CA PRO A 43 -6.18 -3.43 -5.48
C PRO A 43 -4.67 -3.79 -5.57
N MET A 44 -4.05 -4.19 -4.45
CA MET A 44 -2.62 -4.52 -4.36
C MET A 44 -2.18 -5.64 -5.30
N ASP A 45 -3.06 -6.60 -5.64
CA ASP A 45 -2.74 -7.64 -6.62
C ASP A 45 -2.33 -7.03 -7.96
N GLN A 46 -3.09 -6.06 -8.46
CA GLN A 46 -2.80 -5.40 -9.73
C GLN A 46 -1.75 -4.30 -9.60
N MET A 47 -1.77 -3.53 -8.50
CA MET A 47 -0.86 -2.40 -8.28
C MET A 47 0.57 -2.83 -7.95
N VAL A 48 0.73 -3.96 -7.26
CA VAL A 48 2.03 -4.40 -6.72
C VAL A 48 2.42 -5.77 -7.26
N TRP A 49 1.58 -6.78 -7.06
CA TRP A 49 2.02 -8.17 -7.24
C TRP A 49 2.15 -8.58 -8.71
N LYS A 50 1.27 -8.07 -9.59
CA LYS A 50 1.29 -8.29 -11.05
C LYS A 50 2.22 -7.34 -11.82
N THR A 51 2.85 -6.38 -11.15
CA THR A 51 3.80 -5.43 -11.74
C THR A 51 5.08 -6.13 -12.20
N TRP A 52 5.73 -5.65 -13.27
CA TRP A 52 7.00 -6.19 -13.76
C TRP A 52 8.18 -5.58 -13.00
N ALA A 53 8.45 -6.13 -11.83
CA ALA A 53 9.53 -5.67 -10.96
C ALA A 53 10.09 -6.83 -10.12
N PRO A 54 11.33 -6.72 -9.61
CA PRO A 54 11.90 -7.69 -8.69
C PRO A 54 11.05 -7.88 -7.42
N PRO A 55 11.00 -9.10 -6.83
CA PRO A 55 10.22 -9.35 -5.62
C PRO A 55 10.53 -8.42 -4.45
N LYS A 56 11.80 -8.03 -4.26
CA LYS A 56 12.21 -7.07 -3.22
C LYS A 56 11.56 -5.69 -3.41
N ALA A 57 11.51 -5.20 -4.63
CA ALA A 57 10.87 -3.92 -4.96
C ALA A 57 9.34 -3.99 -4.77
N LYS A 58 8.71 -5.13 -5.10
CA LYS A 58 7.28 -5.36 -4.85
C LYS A 58 6.94 -5.34 -3.36
N PHE A 59 7.70 -6.07 -2.55
CA PHE A 59 7.50 -6.09 -1.10
C PHE A 59 7.69 -4.71 -0.48
N PHE A 60 8.72 -3.99 -0.91
CA PHE A 60 8.94 -2.59 -0.53
C PHE A 60 7.74 -1.70 -0.91
N ALA A 61 7.26 -1.76 -2.16
CA ALA A 61 6.14 -0.94 -2.61
C ALA A 61 4.87 -1.22 -1.82
N TRP A 62 4.59 -2.50 -1.52
CA TRP A 62 3.48 -2.89 -0.66
C TRP A 62 3.56 -2.23 0.72
N LEU A 63 4.75 -2.20 1.34
CA LEU A 63 4.97 -1.49 2.60
C LEU A 63 4.83 0.02 2.43
N ALA A 64 5.41 0.62 1.39
CA ALA A 64 5.37 2.07 1.16
C ALA A 64 3.93 2.57 0.97
N ILE A 65 3.11 1.87 0.20
CA ILE A 65 1.69 2.20 -0.02
C ILE A 65 0.88 2.13 1.29
N GLN A 66 1.25 1.23 2.21
CA GLN A 66 0.61 1.12 3.53
C GLN A 66 1.18 2.07 4.59
N ASP A 67 2.08 2.99 4.19
CA ASP A 67 2.83 3.82 5.13
C ASP A 67 3.60 2.97 6.15
N ARG A 68 4.17 1.83 5.72
CA ARG A 68 4.86 0.83 6.55
C ARG A 68 6.38 0.80 6.40
N ILE A 69 6.96 1.80 5.75
CA ILE A 69 8.42 1.98 5.64
C ILE A 69 8.98 2.79 6.81
N TRP A 70 10.30 2.72 7.00
CA TRP A 70 11.01 3.34 8.12
C TRP A 70 11.53 4.74 7.78
N THR A 71 10.64 5.71 7.66
CA THR A 71 10.97 7.14 7.51
C THR A 71 11.19 7.83 8.85
N ALA A 72 11.89 8.97 8.86
CA ALA A 72 12.21 9.70 10.09
C ALA A 72 10.97 10.06 10.91
N ASP A 73 9.88 10.52 10.27
CA ASP A 73 8.61 10.81 10.95
C ASP A 73 8.03 9.58 11.68
N ARG A 74 8.19 8.38 11.11
CA ARG A 74 7.70 7.14 11.72
C ARG A 74 8.60 6.63 12.83
N LEU A 75 9.91 6.80 12.70
CA LEU A 75 10.85 6.55 13.80
C LEU A 75 10.56 7.49 14.97
N GLN A 76 10.32 8.77 14.69
CA GLN A 76 9.95 9.78 15.69
C GLN A 76 8.66 9.42 16.43
N LYS A 77 7.61 8.98 15.71
CA LYS A 77 6.34 8.50 16.33
C LYS A 77 6.55 7.31 17.29
N ARG A 78 7.62 6.54 17.14
CA ARG A 78 7.98 5.43 18.03
C ARG A 78 9.00 5.79 19.11
N GLY A 79 9.44 7.05 19.17
CA GLY A 79 10.47 7.50 20.11
C GLY A 79 11.88 7.03 19.75
N TRP A 80 12.12 6.62 18.50
CA TRP A 80 13.43 6.14 18.07
C TRP A 80 14.32 7.30 17.60
N PRO A 81 15.64 7.28 17.89
CA PRO A 81 16.57 8.30 17.40
C PRO A 81 16.53 8.42 15.87
N ASN A 82 16.48 9.65 15.38
CA ASN A 82 16.46 9.95 13.95
C ASN A 82 16.91 11.40 13.70
N TYR A 83 17.35 11.69 12.47
CA TYR A 83 17.79 13.04 12.07
C TYR A 83 16.63 14.01 11.78
N GLY A 84 15.39 13.53 11.72
CA GLY A 84 14.18 14.31 11.42
C GLY A 84 14.05 14.77 9.97
N LEU A 85 15.11 15.31 9.38
CA LEU A 85 15.13 15.85 8.03
C LEU A 85 15.39 14.78 6.96
N CYS A 86 14.81 14.97 5.79
CA CYS A 86 15.05 14.14 4.60
C CYS A 86 16.53 14.22 4.18
N THR A 87 17.19 13.07 4.09
CA THR A 87 18.64 13.00 3.77
C THR A 87 18.96 13.38 2.32
N LEU A 88 17.96 13.35 1.44
CA LEU A 88 18.13 13.74 0.03
C LEU A 88 18.12 15.25 -0.14
N CYS A 89 17.16 15.96 0.47
CA CYS A 89 17.03 17.42 0.30
C CYS A 89 17.70 18.23 1.42
N LYS A 90 17.85 17.64 2.61
CA LYS A 90 18.33 18.24 3.87
C LYS A 90 17.57 19.51 4.27
N ARG A 91 16.27 19.60 3.99
CA ARG A 91 15.45 20.82 4.19
C ARG A 91 14.15 20.60 4.94
N GLU A 92 13.40 19.56 4.59
CA GLU A 92 12.09 19.28 5.17
C GLU A 92 12.11 17.96 5.95
N GLN A 93 11.13 17.77 6.82
CA GLN A 93 10.95 16.53 7.56
C GLN A 93 10.77 15.33 6.61
N GLU A 94 11.45 14.24 6.89
CA GLU A 94 11.33 13.03 6.07
C GLU A 94 10.02 12.29 6.37
N SER A 95 9.22 12.12 5.33
CA SER A 95 8.03 11.27 5.31
C SER A 95 7.96 10.50 3.98
N GLY A 96 7.11 9.47 3.90
CA GLY A 96 6.89 8.74 2.65
C GLY A 96 6.50 9.67 1.49
N PRO A 97 5.48 10.55 1.64
CA PRO A 97 5.12 11.53 0.61
C PRO A 97 6.26 12.45 0.21
N HIS A 98 6.97 13.02 1.20
CA HIS A 98 8.10 13.89 0.91
C HIS A 98 9.17 13.13 0.13
N LEU A 99 9.58 11.95 0.59
CA LEU A 99 10.64 11.17 -0.03
C LEU A 99 10.36 10.81 -1.48
N PHE A 100 9.14 10.36 -1.81
CA PHE A 100 8.84 9.83 -3.15
C PHE A 100 8.34 10.86 -4.16
N PHE A 101 7.76 11.99 -3.72
CA PHE A 101 7.13 12.90 -4.67
C PHE A 101 6.96 14.36 -4.24
N LYS A 102 7.36 14.79 -3.03
CA LYS A 102 7.42 16.23 -2.70
C LYS A 102 8.83 16.78 -2.58
N CYS A 103 9.80 15.92 -2.33
CA CYS A 103 11.21 16.28 -2.20
C CYS A 103 11.73 16.87 -3.51
N ARG A 104 12.35 18.06 -3.43
CA ARG A 104 12.98 18.72 -4.59
C ARG A 104 13.98 17.84 -5.35
N PHE A 105 14.73 17.00 -4.65
CA PHE A 105 15.69 16.09 -5.27
C PHE A 105 14.95 15.02 -6.08
N THR A 106 13.91 14.45 -5.47
CA THR A 106 13.06 13.44 -6.09
C THR A 106 12.29 13.98 -7.28
N ILE A 107 11.71 15.18 -7.20
CA ILE A 107 11.03 15.84 -8.33
C ILE A 107 11.98 16.02 -9.51
N ARG A 108 13.22 16.48 -9.26
CA ARG A 108 14.23 16.60 -10.32
C ARG A 108 14.55 15.25 -10.96
N LEU A 109 14.70 14.20 -10.16
CA LEU A 109 14.91 12.84 -10.68
C LEU A 109 13.74 12.40 -11.56
N TRP A 110 12.50 12.62 -11.12
CA TRP A 110 11.30 12.29 -11.90
C TRP A 110 11.26 13.03 -13.23
N ASN A 111 11.53 14.33 -13.24
CA ASN A 111 11.57 15.12 -14.48
C ASN A 111 12.65 14.61 -15.45
N LEU A 112 13.82 14.18 -14.95
CA LEU A 112 14.86 13.56 -15.78
C LEU A 112 14.41 12.22 -16.37
N VAL A 113 13.74 11.38 -15.57
CA VAL A 113 13.18 10.10 -16.02
C VAL A 113 12.09 10.33 -17.07
N ILE A 114 11.19 11.29 -16.84
CA ILE A 114 10.13 11.68 -17.76
C ILE A 114 10.72 12.10 -19.10
N ALA A 115 11.69 13.01 -19.09
CA ALA A 115 12.33 13.51 -20.31
C ALA A 115 13.08 12.40 -21.04
N LYS A 116 13.81 11.54 -20.31
CA LYS A 116 14.63 10.48 -20.90
C LYS A 116 13.79 9.41 -21.62
N TYR A 117 12.63 9.06 -21.09
CA TYR A 117 11.78 7.99 -21.62
C TYR A 117 10.53 8.49 -22.36
N GLY A 118 10.38 9.80 -22.55
CA GLY A 118 9.28 10.39 -23.32
C GLY A 118 7.91 10.31 -22.65
N PHE A 119 7.86 10.25 -21.31
CA PHE A 119 6.59 10.17 -20.56
C PHE A 119 5.93 11.56 -20.37
N HIS A 120 5.78 12.32 -21.45
CA HIS A 120 5.30 13.71 -21.42
C HIS A 120 3.89 13.90 -20.84
N HIS A 121 3.10 12.83 -20.76
CA HIS A 121 1.78 12.84 -20.11
C HIS A 121 1.87 12.90 -18.57
N MET A 122 3.05 12.64 -17.99
CA MET A 122 3.25 12.68 -16.55
C MET A 122 3.73 14.07 -16.13
N ASP A 123 2.85 14.82 -15.46
CA ASP A 123 3.16 16.13 -14.90
C ASP A 123 3.44 16.02 -13.40
N THR A 124 4.57 16.56 -12.96
CA THR A 124 4.99 16.59 -11.55
C THR A 124 4.48 17.80 -10.77
N SER A 125 3.93 18.81 -11.45
CA SER A 125 3.54 20.10 -10.87
C SER A 125 2.56 19.96 -9.70
N MET A 126 1.56 19.07 -9.82
CA MET A 126 0.51 18.89 -8.82
C MET A 126 0.81 17.84 -7.75
N TRP A 127 1.98 17.19 -7.79
CA TRP A 127 2.27 16.07 -6.88
C TRP A 127 2.31 16.50 -5.40
N HIS A 128 2.59 17.76 -5.13
CA HIS A 128 2.58 18.31 -3.79
C HIS A 128 1.19 18.30 -3.12
N LEU A 129 0.11 18.29 -3.92
CA LEU A 129 -1.28 18.26 -3.44
C LEU A 129 -1.70 16.87 -2.94
N GLU A 130 -1.02 15.81 -3.38
CA GLU A 130 -1.32 14.43 -2.99
C GLU A 130 -1.03 14.21 -1.50
N SER A 131 -1.97 13.60 -0.78
CA SER A 131 -1.91 13.49 0.68
C SER A 131 -1.04 12.31 1.15
N SER A 132 -0.98 11.23 0.36
CA SER A 132 -0.37 9.97 0.78
C SER A 132 0.34 9.24 -0.36
N VAL A 133 1.24 8.32 0.00
CA VAL A 133 1.89 7.42 -0.97
C VAL A 133 0.86 6.56 -1.69
N LYS A 134 -0.21 6.13 -1.01
CA LYS A 134 -1.27 5.33 -1.62
C LYS A 134 -2.02 6.09 -2.71
N GLU A 135 -2.42 7.32 -2.42
CA GLU A 135 -3.14 8.18 -3.37
C GLU A 135 -2.27 8.46 -4.60
N TRP A 136 -1.04 8.93 -4.35
CA TRP A 136 -0.05 9.16 -5.39
C TRP A 136 0.20 7.92 -6.26
N TRP A 137 0.38 6.75 -5.65
CA TRP A 137 0.61 5.51 -6.40
C TRP A 137 -0.62 5.13 -7.25
N THR A 138 -1.82 5.25 -6.68
CA THR A 138 -3.08 4.90 -7.37
C THR A 138 -3.31 5.77 -8.59
N ASN A 139 -3.06 7.08 -8.49
CA ASN A 139 -3.24 8.00 -9.62
C ASN A 139 -2.28 7.71 -10.80
N ARG A 140 -1.16 7.01 -10.55
CA ARG A 140 -0.15 6.67 -11.56
C ARG A 140 -0.23 5.25 -12.07
N THR A 141 -0.88 4.35 -11.35
CA THR A 141 -0.99 2.93 -11.71
C THR A 141 -2.43 2.46 -11.87
N GLY A 142 -3.40 3.37 -11.78
CA GLY A 142 -4.83 3.09 -11.87
C GLY A 142 -5.26 2.59 -13.24
N ALA A 143 -6.50 2.10 -13.33
CA ALA A 143 -7.04 1.50 -14.55
C ALA A 143 -7.12 2.48 -15.73
N GLY A 144 -7.28 3.79 -15.47
CA GLY A 144 -7.35 4.83 -16.50
C GLY A 144 -5.99 5.31 -17.04
N VAL A 145 -4.87 4.77 -16.53
CA VAL A 145 -3.53 5.23 -16.95
C VAL A 145 -3.07 4.47 -18.19
N PRO A 146 -2.68 5.18 -19.28
CA PRO A 146 -2.08 4.56 -20.46
C PRO A 146 -0.86 3.71 -20.09
N ASN A 147 -0.71 2.54 -20.71
CA ASN A 147 0.41 1.63 -20.45
C ASN A 147 0.61 1.31 -18.95
N ARG A 148 -0.48 1.11 -18.18
CA ARG A 148 -0.45 0.95 -16.71
C ARG A 148 0.63 0.00 -16.19
N LYS A 149 0.94 -1.09 -16.91
CA LYS A 149 1.98 -2.06 -16.50
C LYS A 149 3.37 -1.43 -16.52
N ALA A 150 3.67 -0.67 -17.58
CA ALA A 150 4.93 0.07 -17.69
C ALA A 150 4.98 1.17 -16.62
N MET A 151 3.89 1.92 -16.43
CA MET A 151 3.81 2.98 -15.42
C MET A 151 3.93 2.45 -13.99
N ALA A 152 3.30 1.31 -13.69
CA ALA A 152 3.46 0.63 -12.40
C ALA A 152 4.90 0.18 -12.17
N SER A 153 5.55 -0.36 -13.21
CA SER A 153 6.94 -0.81 -13.12
C SER A 153 7.89 0.37 -12.93
N LEU A 154 7.69 1.46 -13.69
CA LEU A 154 8.46 2.70 -13.56
C LEU A 154 8.31 3.31 -12.17
N THR A 155 7.06 3.53 -11.73
CA THR A 155 6.72 4.05 -10.39
C THR A 155 7.40 3.25 -9.30
N MET A 156 7.36 1.92 -9.40
CA MET A 156 7.95 1.02 -8.43
C MET A 156 9.48 1.07 -8.41
N LEU A 157 10.12 0.99 -9.59
CA LEU A 157 11.57 0.93 -9.71
C LEU A 157 12.23 2.25 -9.34
N VAL A 158 11.64 3.39 -9.73
CA VAL A 158 12.15 4.71 -9.35
C VAL A 158 12.01 4.92 -7.84
N SER A 159 10.85 4.60 -7.26
CA SER A 159 10.66 4.69 -5.80
C SER A 159 11.61 3.77 -5.03
N TRP A 160 11.86 2.56 -5.53
CA TRP A 160 12.85 1.64 -4.97
C TRP A 160 14.28 2.20 -5.05
N THR A 161 14.64 2.81 -6.16
CA THR A 161 15.95 3.45 -6.34
C THR A 161 16.15 4.61 -5.37
N ILE A 162 15.12 5.47 -5.23
CA ILE A 162 15.11 6.57 -4.25
C ILE A 162 15.28 6.03 -2.82
N TRP A 163 14.58 4.96 -2.48
CA TRP A 163 14.66 4.33 -1.17
C TRP A 163 16.05 3.76 -0.87
N ASN A 164 16.67 3.08 -1.84
CA ASN A 164 18.02 2.55 -1.70
C ASN A 164 19.06 3.66 -1.51
N GLU A 165 18.99 4.72 -2.34
CA GLU A 165 19.88 5.88 -2.22
C GLU A 165 19.72 6.56 -0.86
N ARG A 166 18.48 6.74 -0.41
CA ARG A 166 18.19 7.27 0.93
C ARG A 166 18.82 6.38 2.00
N ASN A 167 18.67 5.06 1.93
CA ASN A 167 19.21 4.14 2.92
C ASN A 167 20.74 4.15 2.94
N ALA A 168 21.39 4.22 1.77
CA ALA A 168 22.85 4.31 1.66
C ALA A 168 23.44 5.60 2.26
N ARG A 169 22.62 6.62 2.52
CA ARG A 169 23.01 7.86 3.22
C ARG A 169 22.74 7.82 4.72
N VAL A 170 21.97 6.85 5.20
CA VAL A 170 21.54 6.72 6.60
C VAL A 170 22.32 5.62 7.31
N PHE A 171 22.60 4.51 6.61
CA PHE A 171 23.30 3.32 7.12
C PHE A 171 24.61 3.13 6.37
#